data_AF-X1JEX2-F1
#
_entry.id   AF-X1JEX2-F1
#
_cell.length_a   1.000
_cell.length_b   1.000
_cell.length_c   1.000
_cell.angle_alpha   90.00
_cell.angle_beta   90.00
_cell.angle_gamma   90.00
#
_symmetry.space_group_name_H-M   'P 1'
#
loop_
_entity.id
_entity.type
_entity.pdbx_description
1 polymer ?
#
loop_
_entity_poly.entity_id
_entity_poly.type
_entity_poly.pdbx_seq_one_letter_code
_entity_poly.pdbx_strand_id
1 'polypeptide(L)'
;NDIYTLDKKSRLVKLFDEYMGIGGFPEVISTGYKPLLQEYFKNIIYRDIVVRYKVRHGAGLREIANFLISNIGNILSLKKISDMTGIKNLSTVKNYLKYLRNSFLFYFVSLYSYSIKQQIYNPDKVYICDLGIYNEMSFRFSENKGKILENIVFLELIKKGRQLFYGLSREYGEVDFIICKNNRVDRLIQCCYDISSETA
;
A
#
# COMPACT_ATOMS: atom_id res chain seq x y z
N ASN A 1 -13.25 22.70 19.58
CA ASN A 1 -12.95 21.28 19.28
C ASN A 1 -11.82 20.82 20.18
N ASP A 2 -12.16 20.35 21.38
CA ASP A 2 -11.20 20.15 22.46
C ASP A 2 -10.73 18.69 22.52
N ILE A 3 -9.86 18.35 21.56
CA ILE A 3 -9.20 17.04 21.41
C ILE A 3 -7.98 16.95 22.36
N TYR A 4 -7.63 18.04 23.06
CA TYR A 4 -6.39 18.19 23.80
C TYR A 4 -6.45 17.83 25.30
N THR A 5 -7.61 17.42 25.83
CA THR A 5 -7.65 16.86 27.19
C THR A 5 -6.84 15.57 27.24
N LEU A 6 -5.99 15.41 28.26
CA LEU A 6 -5.06 14.28 28.42
C LEU A 6 -5.74 12.91 28.27
N ASP A 7 -6.93 12.75 28.84
CA ASP A 7 -7.73 11.52 28.76
C ASP A 7 -8.12 11.15 27.32
N LYS A 8 -8.70 12.11 26.58
CA LYS A 8 -9.05 11.90 25.16
C LYS A 8 -7.83 11.61 24.29
N LYS A 9 -6.70 12.29 24.54
CA LYS A 9 -5.46 12.05 23.81
C LYS A 9 -4.97 10.61 24.03
N SER A 10 -4.92 10.15 25.28
CA SER A 10 -4.53 8.77 25.60
C SER A 10 -5.44 7.74 24.92
N ARG A 11 -6.76 7.96 24.98
CA ARG A 11 -7.74 7.11 24.31
C ARG A 11 -7.54 7.08 22.79
N LEU A 12 -7.28 8.22 22.15
CA LEU A 12 -7.05 8.28 20.70
C LEU A 12 -5.78 7.56 20.29
N VAL A 13 -4.70 7.69 21.05
CA VAL A 13 -3.45 6.94 20.80
C VAL A 13 -3.72 5.44 20.86
N LYS A 14 -4.42 4.97 21.90
CA LYS A 14 -4.77 3.56 22.03
C LYS A 14 -5.61 3.06 20.85
N LEU A 15 -6.66 3.79 20.46
CA LEU A 15 -7.51 3.41 19.33
C LEU A 15 -6.74 3.43 18.00
N PHE A 16 -5.78 4.33 17.84
CA PHE A 16 -4.92 4.39 16.67
C PHE A 16 -3.98 3.19 16.59
N ASP A 17 -3.35 2.82 17.71
CA ASP A 17 -2.51 1.62 17.80
C ASP A 17 -3.32 0.34 17.53
N GLU A 18 -4.55 0.25 18.05
CA GLU A 18 -5.47 -0.85 17.74
C GLU A 18 -5.80 -0.91 16.24
N TYR A 19 -6.09 0.23 15.62
CA TYR A 19 -6.34 0.33 14.18
C TYR A 19 -5.12 -0.05 13.34
N MET A 20 -3.91 0.36 13.74
CA MET A 20 -2.66 -0.03 13.08
C MET A 20 -2.48 -1.56 13.04
N GLY A 21 -2.94 -2.27 14.08
CA GLY A 21 -2.83 -3.73 14.19
C GLY A 21 -3.99 -4.52 13.58
N ILE A 22 -5.22 -4.04 13.68
CA ILE A 22 -6.44 -4.77 13.27
C ILE A 22 -6.88 -4.42 11.85
N GLY A 23 -6.66 -3.18 11.40
CA GLY A 23 -7.23 -2.66 10.17
C GLY A 23 -8.68 -2.21 10.32
N GLY A 24 -9.37 -2.04 9.19
CA GLY A 24 -10.68 -1.39 9.08
C GLY A 24 -11.84 -2.30 8.68
N PHE A 25 -11.64 -3.61 8.51
CA PHE A 25 -12.70 -4.55 8.13
C PHE A 25 -13.75 -4.71 9.25
N PRO A 26 -15.03 -4.31 9.05
CA PRO A 26 -16.03 -4.27 10.13
C PRO A 26 -16.30 -5.62 10.78
N GLU A 27 -16.40 -6.69 9.98
CA GLU A 27 -16.68 -8.04 10.50
C GLU A 27 -15.53 -8.53 11.40
N VAL A 28 -14.28 -8.28 10.99
CA VAL A 28 -13.08 -8.62 11.77
C VAL A 28 -13.04 -7.84 13.08
N ILE A 29 -13.38 -6.55 13.05
CA ILE A 29 -13.45 -5.70 14.26
C ILE A 29 -14.53 -6.21 15.21
N SER A 30 -15.72 -6.55 14.68
CA SER A 30 -16.86 -6.98 15.51
C SER A 30 -16.69 -8.38 16.12
N THR A 31 -16.02 -9.29 15.40
CA THR A 31 -15.87 -10.71 15.82
C THR A 31 -14.52 -11.00 16.46
N GLY A 32 -13.49 -10.19 16.20
CA GLY A 32 -12.10 -10.47 16.55
C GLY A 32 -11.45 -11.59 15.70
N TYR A 33 -12.15 -12.15 14.71
CA TYR A 33 -11.67 -13.31 13.95
C TYR A 33 -10.76 -12.89 12.78
N LYS A 34 -9.48 -12.66 13.08
CA LYS A 34 -8.46 -12.26 12.08
C LYS A 34 -8.28 -13.21 10.88
N PRO A 35 -8.38 -14.56 11.02
CA PRO A 35 -8.22 -15.47 9.88
C PRO A 35 -9.19 -15.20 8.72
N LEU A 36 -10.32 -14.52 8.98
CA LEU A 36 -11.25 -14.06 7.95
C LEU A 36 -10.56 -13.19 6.87
N LEU A 37 -9.53 -12.43 7.23
CA LEU A 37 -8.77 -11.61 6.29
C LEU A 37 -8.03 -12.47 5.24
N GLN A 38 -7.58 -13.67 5.63
CA GLN A 38 -6.97 -14.62 4.70
C GLN A 38 -8.00 -15.15 3.70
N GLU A 39 -9.24 -15.38 4.16
CA GLU A 39 -10.35 -15.82 3.31
C GLU A 39 -10.75 -14.73 2.32
N TYR A 40 -10.88 -13.48 2.78
CA TYR A 40 -11.13 -12.33 1.92
C TYR A 40 -10.05 -12.18 0.86
N PHE A 41 -8.77 -12.21 1.25
CA PHE A 41 -7.66 -12.15 0.32
C PHE A 41 -7.74 -13.27 -0.73
N LYS A 42 -7.94 -14.53 -0.30
CA LYS A 42 -8.05 -15.68 -1.21
C LYS A 42 -9.24 -15.53 -2.17
N ASN A 43 -10.39 -15.05 -1.66
CA ASN A 43 -11.60 -14.85 -2.45
C ASN A 43 -11.41 -13.73 -3.48
N ILE A 44 -10.79 -12.61 -3.12
CA ILE A 44 -10.47 -11.51 -4.05
C ILE A 44 -9.53 -12.00 -5.15
N ILE A 45 -8.42 -12.66 -4.78
CA ILE A 45 -7.47 -13.21 -5.77
C ILE A 45 -8.17 -14.18 -6.72
N TYR A 46 -8.99 -15.09 -6.19
CA TYR A 46 -9.62 -16.11 -7.03
C TYR A 46 -10.80 -15.56 -7.85
N ARG A 47 -11.82 -15.00 -7.19
CA ARG A 47 -13.08 -14.58 -7.83
C ARG A 47 -12.90 -13.32 -8.66
N ASP A 48 -12.23 -12.31 -8.10
CA ASP A 48 -12.17 -10.99 -8.74
C ASP A 48 -11.07 -10.91 -9.79
N ILE A 49 -10.06 -11.78 -9.71
CA ILE A 49 -8.93 -11.78 -10.64
C ILE A 49 -8.84 -13.06 -11.47
N VAL A 50 -8.61 -14.22 -10.86
CA VAL A 50 -8.32 -15.46 -11.61
C VAL A 50 -9.48 -15.83 -12.53
N VAL A 51 -10.71 -15.86 -12.01
CA VAL A 51 -11.92 -16.18 -12.78
C VAL A 51 -12.20 -15.10 -13.82
N ARG A 52 -12.17 -13.82 -13.42
CA ARG A 52 -12.51 -12.67 -14.28
C ARG A 52 -11.59 -12.54 -15.49
N TYR A 53 -10.28 -12.67 -15.29
CA TYR A 53 -9.27 -12.48 -16.34
C TYR A 53 -8.77 -13.81 -16.94
N LYS A 54 -9.36 -14.95 -16.57
CA LYS A 54 -8.97 -16.29 -17.03
C LYS A 54 -7.46 -16.54 -16.88
N VAL A 55 -6.94 -16.20 -15.70
CA VAL A 55 -5.50 -16.25 -15.41
C VAL A 55 -5.02 -17.71 -15.46
N ARG A 56 -4.11 -18.01 -16.39
CA ARG A 56 -3.55 -19.36 -16.58
C ARG A 56 -2.62 -19.80 -15.45
N HIS A 57 -1.84 -18.87 -14.89
CA HIS A 57 -0.85 -19.13 -13.84
C HIS A 57 -1.26 -18.46 -12.52
N GLY A 58 -2.28 -19.02 -11.85
CA GLY A 58 -2.79 -18.48 -10.58
C GLY A 58 -1.77 -18.45 -9.45
N ALA A 59 -0.82 -19.41 -9.42
CA ALA A 59 0.25 -19.45 -8.42
C ALA A 59 1.16 -18.20 -8.50
N GLY A 60 1.64 -17.86 -9.70
CA GLY A 60 2.47 -16.68 -9.91
C GLY A 60 1.75 -15.38 -9.54
N LEU A 61 0.45 -15.25 -9.85
CA LEU A 61 -0.35 -14.10 -9.40
C LEU A 61 -0.37 -13.97 -7.87
N ARG A 62 -0.58 -15.09 -7.16
CA ARG A 62 -0.59 -15.11 -5.70
C ARG A 62 0.77 -14.76 -5.11
N GLU A 63 1.86 -15.23 -5.71
CA GLU A 63 3.22 -14.87 -5.33
C GLU A 63 3.49 -13.37 -5.49
N ILE A 64 3.06 -12.77 -6.61
CA ILE A 64 3.13 -11.31 -6.80
C ILE A 64 2.36 -10.62 -5.67
N ALA A 65 1.11 -11.01 -5.40
CA ALA A 65 0.29 -10.38 -4.37
C ALA A 65 0.95 -10.45 -2.97
N ASN A 66 1.50 -11.61 -2.60
CA ASN A 66 2.24 -11.76 -1.33
C ASN A 66 3.49 -10.86 -1.29
N PHE A 67 4.22 -10.73 -2.40
CA PHE A 67 5.35 -9.83 -2.47
C PHE A 67 4.96 -8.36 -2.32
N LEU A 68 3.83 -7.95 -2.93
CA LEU A 68 3.31 -6.59 -2.77
C LEU A 68 2.95 -6.31 -1.31
N ILE A 69 2.30 -7.25 -0.61
CA ILE A 69 2.01 -7.14 0.84
C ILE A 69 3.29 -6.89 1.64
N SER A 70 4.34 -7.68 1.41
CA SER A 70 5.61 -7.52 2.13
C SER A 70 6.35 -6.23 1.77
N ASN A 71 5.96 -5.55 0.69
CA ASN A 71 6.63 -4.36 0.15
C ASN A 71 5.72 -3.13 0.08
N ILE A 72 4.66 -3.03 0.90
CA ILE A 72 3.91 -1.77 1.01
C ILE A 72 4.86 -0.62 1.36
N GLY A 73 4.55 0.57 0.83
CA GLY A 73 5.39 1.75 0.97
C GLY A 73 6.75 1.64 0.25
N ASN A 74 6.98 0.66 -0.62
CA ASN A 74 8.19 0.59 -1.46
C ASN A 74 7.88 0.86 -2.93
N ILE A 75 8.85 1.47 -3.61
CA ILE A 75 8.92 1.50 -5.07
C ILE A 75 9.18 0.08 -5.60
N LEU A 76 8.32 -0.37 -6.52
CA LEU A 76 8.39 -1.73 -7.06
C LEU A 76 9.54 -1.92 -8.05
N SER A 77 10.02 -3.15 -8.17
CA SER A 77 10.92 -3.54 -9.26
C SER A 77 10.29 -4.67 -10.04
N LEU A 78 9.87 -4.38 -11.28
CA LEU A 78 9.31 -5.40 -12.17
C LEU A 78 10.30 -6.55 -12.42
N LYS A 79 11.60 -6.23 -12.45
CA LYS A 79 12.66 -7.23 -12.56
C LYS A 79 12.69 -8.14 -11.33
N LYS A 80 12.73 -7.58 -10.11
CA LYS A 80 12.68 -8.39 -8.88
C LYS A 80 11.44 -9.29 -8.84
N ILE A 81 10.28 -8.76 -9.23
CA ILE A 81 9.01 -9.54 -9.29
C ILE A 81 9.12 -10.68 -10.32
N SER A 82 9.62 -10.40 -11.52
CA SER A 82 9.85 -11.41 -12.56
C SER A 82 10.80 -12.50 -12.08
N ASP A 83 11.92 -12.12 -11.48
CA ASP A 83 12.96 -13.03 -11.02
C ASP A 83 12.45 -13.95 -9.90
N MET A 84 11.68 -13.42 -8.93
CA MET A 84 11.15 -14.22 -7.82
C MET A 84 10.00 -15.16 -8.22
N THR A 85 9.18 -14.78 -9.21
CA THR A 85 7.99 -15.56 -9.61
C THR A 85 8.26 -16.51 -10.77
N GLY A 86 9.46 -16.42 -11.38
CA GLY A 86 9.78 -17.14 -12.61
C GLY A 86 9.01 -16.67 -13.85
N ILE A 87 8.19 -15.61 -13.75
CA ILE A 87 7.43 -15.06 -14.87
C ILE A 87 8.37 -14.23 -15.76
N LYS A 88 9.01 -14.90 -16.73
CA LYS A 88 9.99 -14.28 -17.64
C LYS A 88 9.45 -13.10 -18.47
N ASN A 89 8.15 -13.09 -18.76
CA ASN A 89 7.55 -12.03 -19.57
C ASN A 89 7.08 -10.87 -18.68
N LEU A 90 7.80 -9.74 -18.72
CA LEU A 90 7.44 -8.53 -17.97
C LEU A 90 6.06 -7.97 -18.31
N SER A 91 5.55 -8.19 -19.53
CA SER A 91 4.19 -7.79 -19.89
C SER A 91 3.14 -8.59 -19.11
N THR A 92 3.40 -9.86 -18.80
CA THR A 92 2.54 -10.68 -17.94
C THR A 92 2.55 -10.15 -16.51
N VAL A 93 3.72 -9.80 -15.97
CA VAL A 93 3.85 -9.18 -14.64
C VAL A 93 3.05 -7.87 -14.59
N LYS A 94 3.20 -6.99 -15.59
CA LYS A 94 2.43 -5.74 -15.70
C LYS A 94 0.92 -5.99 -15.75
N ASN A 95 0.46 -7.01 -16.48
CA ASN A 95 -0.95 -7.37 -16.52
C ASN A 95 -1.45 -7.84 -15.15
N TYR A 96 -0.68 -8.66 -14.43
CA TYR A 96 -1.06 -9.11 -13.09
C TYR A 96 -1.13 -7.95 -12.10
N LEU A 97 -0.17 -7.02 -12.12
CA LEU A 97 -0.23 -5.79 -11.32
C LEU A 97 -1.48 -4.95 -11.67
N LYS A 98 -1.83 -4.85 -12.97
CA LYS A 98 -3.06 -4.18 -13.41
C LYS A 98 -4.31 -4.88 -12.87
N TYR A 99 -4.37 -6.20 -12.87
CA TYR A 99 -5.51 -6.93 -12.33
C TYR A 99 -5.65 -6.75 -10.82
N LEU A 100 -4.52 -6.79 -10.10
CA LEU A 100 -4.46 -6.51 -8.67
C LEU A 100 -4.93 -5.09 -8.34
N ARG A 101 -4.52 -4.10 -9.14
CA ARG A 101 -5.05 -2.72 -9.05
C ARG A 101 -6.56 -2.68 -9.23
N ASN A 102 -7.07 -3.34 -10.27
CA ASN A 102 -8.50 -3.32 -10.61
C ASN A 102 -9.37 -4.05 -9.58
N SER A 103 -8.79 -4.88 -8.73
CA SER A 103 -9.49 -5.54 -7.61
C SER A 103 -9.62 -4.65 -6.37
N PHE A 104 -9.02 -3.44 -6.38
CA PHE A 104 -8.91 -2.54 -5.23
C PHE A 104 -8.16 -3.11 -4.03
N LEU A 105 -7.55 -4.29 -4.14
CA LEU A 105 -6.71 -4.88 -3.10
C LEU A 105 -5.40 -4.09 -2.91
N PHE A 106 -4.82 -3.67 -4.03
CA PHE A 106 -3.59 -2.87 -4.04
C PHE A 106 -3.80 -1.57 -4.79
N TYR A 107 -3.12 -0.54 -4.31
CA TYR A 107 -3.01 0.75 -4.95
C TYR A 107 -1.57 1.00 -5.32
N PHE A 108 -1.38 1.81 -6.35
CA PHE A 108 -0.06 2.08 -6.91
C PHE A 108 0.01 3.55 -7.26
N VAL A 109 1.02 4.20 -6.70
CA VAL A 109 1.28 5.63 -6.80
C VAL A 109 2.49 5.83 -7.71
N SER A 110 2.31 6.57 -8.80
CA SER A 110 3.37 6.79 -9.79
C SER A 110 4.31 7.92 -9.39
N LEU A 111 5.49 7.95 -9.99
CA LEU A 111 6.45 9.04 -9.81
C LEU A 111 5.86 10.37 -10.29
N TYR A 112 6.03 11.42 -9.52
CA TYR A 112 5.74 12.77 -9.98
C TYR A 112 6.74 13.17 -11.07
N SER A 113 6.22 13.50 -12.26
CA SER A 113 7.03 14.07 -13.34
C SER A 113 6.16 14.92 -14.25
N TYR A 114 6.70 16.01 -14.79
CA TYR A 114 6.05 16.75 -15.88
C TYR A 114 5.96 15.93 -17.18
N SER A 115 6.77 14.88 -17.33
CA SER A 115 6.74 13.99 -18.49
C SER A 115 5.86 12.78 -18.23
N ILE A 116 4.76 12.66 -18.97
CA ILE A 116 3.89 11.47 -18.97
C ILE A 116 4.70 10.21 -19.27
N LYS A 117 5.68 10.31 -20.18
CA LYS A 117 6.60 9.21 -20.49
C LYS A 117 7.32 8.76 -19.21
N GLN A 118 7.91 9.68 -18.46
CA GLN A 118 8.58 9.31 -17.21
C GLN A 118 7.61 8.72 -16.18
N GLN A 119 6.38 9.23 -16.06
CA GLN A 119 5.39 8.63 -15.16
C GLN A 119 5.07 7.17 -15.53
N ILE A 120 4.97 6.85 -16.82
CA ILE A 120 4.66 5.49 -17.31
C ILE A 120 5.85 4.53 -17.16
N TYR A 121 7.07 5.02 -17.39
CA TYR A 121 8.27 4.16 -17.39
C TYR A 121 8.81 3.90 -15.99
N ASN A 122 8.66 4.85 -15.07
CA ASN A 122 9.15 4.68 -13.71
C ASN A 122 8.24 3.72 -12.93
N PRO A 123 8.82 2.93 -12.02
CA PRO A 123 8.06 2.02 -11.19
C PRO A 123 7.10 2.76 -10.25
N ASP A 124 5.96 2.12 -9.96
CA ASP A 124 5.03 2.63 -8.96
C ASP A 124 5.46 2.25 -7.54
N LYS A 125 5.11 3.09 -6.56
CA LYS A 125 5.08 2.76 -5.14
C LYS A 125 3.78 2.03 -4.80
N VAL A 126 3.82 0.96 -4.00
CA VAL A 126 2.62 0.12 -3.72
C VAL A 126 2.05 0.34 -2.32
N TYR A 127 0.72 0.32 -2.22
CA TYR A 127 -0.04 0.38 -0.97
C TYR A 127 -1.16 -0.66 -0.97
N ILE A 128 -1.65 -1.03 0.20
CA ILE A 128 -2.74 -1.99 0.38
C ILE A 128 -4.01 -1.30 0.84
N CYS A 129 -5.18 -1.87 0.51
CA CYS A 129 -6.48 -1.33 0.91
C CYS A 129 -6.74 -1.30 2.40
N ASP A 130 -6.10 -2.19 3.15
CA ASP A 130 -6.33 -2.35 4.57
C ASP A 130 -5.12 -2.97 5.26
N LEU A 131 -4.77 -2.45 6.43
CA LEU A 131 -3.62 -2.93 7.20
C LEU A 131 -3.87 -4.27 7.88
N GLY A 132 -5.12 -4.65 8.16
CA GLY A 132 -5.46 -5.95 8.70
C GLY A 132 -4.99 -7.06 7.77
N ILE A 133 -5.28 -6.96 6.46
CA ILE A 133 -4.79 -7.93 5.46
C ILE A 133 -3.27 -7.98 5.48
N TYR A 134 -2.61 -6.82 5.54
CA TYR A 134 -1.16 -6.79 5.58
C TYR A 134 -0.59 -7.42 6.86
N ASN A 135 -1.16 -7.15 8.03
CA ASN A 135 -0.70 -7.69 9.31
C ASN A 135 -0.93 -9.20 9.39
N GLU A 136 -2.01 -9.71 8.80
CA GLU A 136 -2.33 -11.14 8.79
C GLU A 136 -1.51 -11.93 7.74
N MET A 137 -1.20 -11.30 6.60
CA MET A 137 -0.57 -11.99 5.46
C MET A 137 0.94 -11.75 5.34
N SER A 138 1.49 -10.70 5.98
CA SER A 138 2.93 -10.41 5.88
C SER A 138 3.74 -11.32 6.80
N PHE A 139 4.78 -11.96 6.24
CA PHE A 139 5.73 -12.73 7.04
C PHE A 139 6.78 -11.77 7.62
N ARG A 140 6.78 -11.55 8.93
CA ARG A 140 7.65 -10.55 9.57
C ARG A 140 8.28 -11.02 10.87
N PHE A 141 9.55 -10.63 11.05
CA PHE A 141 10.30 -10.77 12.30
C PHE A 141 10.17 -9.54 13.21
N SER A 142 9.82 -8.37 12.66
CA SER A 142 9.62 -7.12 13.40
C SER A 142 8.53 -6.24 12.77
N GLU A 143 7.90 -5.42 13.60
CA GLU A 143 6.86 -4.48 13.19
C GLU A 143 7.47 -3.27 12.46
N ASN A 144 7.01 -2.96 11.23
CA ASN A 144 7.44 -1.76 10.50
C ASN A 144 6.38 -0.66 10.62
N LYS A 145 6.39 0.05 11.74
CA LYS A 145 5.42 1.10 12.07
C LYS A 145 5.45 2.28 11.10
N GLY A 146 6.62 2.61 10.54
CA GLY A 146 6.76 3.66 9.53
C GLY A 146 5.91 3.39 8.28
N LYS A 147 6.06 2.20 7.70
CA LYS A 147 5.27 1.79 6.51
C LYS A 147 3.77 1.65 6.80
N ILE A 148 3.44 1.19 8.00
CA ILE A 148 2.04 1.10 8.46
C ILE A 148 1.43 2.51 8.47
N LEU A 149 2.10 3.46 9.13
CA LEU A 149 1.67 4.86 9.18
C LEU A 149 1.55 5.46 7.78
N GLU A 150 2.55 5.26 6.93
CA GLU A 150 2.56 5.75 5.55
C GLU A 150 1.35 5.22 4.75
N ASN A 151 1.02 3.93 4.88
CA ASN A 151 -0.16 3.35 4.23
C ASN A 151 -1.47 3.91 4.80
N ILE A 152 -1.55 4.22 6.11
CA ILE A 152 -2.74 4.89 6.70
C ILE A 152 -2.91 6.28 6.11
N VAL A 153 -1.83 7.05 6.04
CA VAL A 153 -1.83 8.39 5.44
C VAL A 153 -2.26 8.31 3.98
N PHE A 154 -1.72 7.35 3.23
CA PHE A 154 -2.17 7.06 1.86
C PHE A 154 -3.68 6.84 1.77
N LEU A 155 -4.22 5.91 2.58
CA LEU A 155 -5.65 5.56 2.58
C LEU A 155 -6.54 6.78 2.88
N GLU A 156 -6.16 7.60 3.85
CA GLU A 156 -6.90 8.81 4.20
C GLU A 156 -6.84 9.88 3.11
N LEU A 157 -5.70 9.99 2.40
CA LEU A 157 -5.54 10.91 1.28
C LEU A 157 -6.40 10.49 0.07
N ILE A 158 -6.41 9.21 -0.30
CA ILE A 158 -7.26 8.74 -1.42
C ILE A 158 -8.75 8.80 -1.08
N LYS A 159 -9.13 8.57 0.19
CA LYS A 159 -10.51 8.72 0.66
C LYS A 159 -11.03 10.15 0.47
N LYS A 160 -10.13 11.14 0.56
CA LYS A 160 -10.41 12.56 0.28
C LYS A 160 -10.38 12.90 -1.22
N GLY A 161 -10.27 11.92 -2.11
CA GLY A 161 -10.22 12.13 -3.56
C GLY A 161 -8.96 12.84 -4.04
N ARG A 162 -7.84 12.74 -3.30
CA ARG A 162 -6.59 13.41 -3.68
C ARG A 162 -5.87 12.63 -4.78
N GLN A 163 -5.36 13.35 -5.77
CA GLN A 163 -4.41 12.81 -6.74
C GLN A 163 -3.02 12.79 -6.11
N LEU A 164 -2.43 11.60 -6.03
CA LEU A 164 -1.16 11.36 -5.35
C LEU A 164 -0.09 10.88 -6.33
N PHE A 165 1.12 11.34 -6.07
CA PHE A 165 2.37 10.86 -6.67
C PHE A 165 3.39 10.70 -5.56
N TYR A 166 4.45 9.92 -5.78
CA TYR A 166 5.64 9.99 -4.93
C TYR A 166 6.71 10.86 -5.61
N GLY A 167 7.65 11.39 -4.84
CA GLY A 167 8.73 12.26 -5.35
C GLY A 167 10.10 11.61 -5.22
N LEU A 168 11.01 11.96 -6.14
CA LEU A 168 12.44 11.68 -5.99
C LEU A 168 13.21 12.99 -6.11
N SER A 169 13.94 13.33 -5.03
CA SER A 169 14.87 14.45 -4.97
C SER A 169 16.30 13.92 -4.97
N ARG A 170 17.18 14.59 -5.71
CA ARG A 170 18.62 14.28 -5.66
C ARG A 170 19.26 14.67 -4.32
N GLU A 171 18.69 15.67 -3.65
CA GLU A 171 19.24 16.26 -2.42
C GLU A 171 18.61 15.65 -1.16
N TYR A 172 17.31 15.37 -1.21
CA TYR A 172 16.52 14.98 -0.03
C TYR A 172 15.97 13.55 -0.10
N GLY A 173 16.31 12.78 -1.14
CA GLY A 173 15.82 11.42 -1.32
C GLY A 173 14.35 11.35 -1.73
N GLU A 174 13.66 10.31 -1.28
CA GLU A 174 12.26 10.04 -1.61
C GLU A 174 11.30 10.93 -0.80
N VAL A 175 10.25 11.44 -1.45
CA VAL A 175 9.12 12.09 -0.80
C VAL A 175 7.90 11.18 -0.92
N ASP A 176 7.29 10.79 0.19
CA ASP A 176 6.22 9.78 0.19
C ASP A 176 5.01 10.18 -0.65
N PHE A 177 4.52 11.41 -0.46
CA PHE A 177 3.37 11.91 -1.22
C PHE A 177 3.53 13.35 -1.70
N ILE A 178 3.18 13.54 -2.96
CA ILE A 178 3.00 14.82 -3.64
C ILE A 178 1.53 14.91 -4.03
N ILE A 179 0.84 15.91 -3.50
CA ILE A 179 -0.56 16.20 -3.84
C ILE A 179 -0.56 17.24 -4.95
N CYS A 180 -1.25 16.93 -6.04
CA CYS A 180 -1.45 17.88 -7.13
C CYS A 180 -2.88 18.43 -7.14
N LYS A 181 -3.02 19.74 -7.41
CA LYS A 181 -4.29 20.41 -7.68
C LYS A 181 -4.14 21.25 -8.95
N ASN A 182 -5.05 21.07 -9.91
CA ASN A 182 -5.01 21.77 -11.20
C ASN A 182 -3.65 21.65 -11.92
N ASN A 183 -3.06 20.45 -11.94
CA ASN A 183 -1.75 20.15 -12.54
C ASN A 183 -0.55 20.90 -11.92
N ARG A 184 -0.68 21.39 -10.68
CA ARG A 184 0.41 21.99 -9.91
C ARG A 184 0.57 21.28 -8.57
N VAL A 185 1.79 21.26 -8.05
CA VAL A 185 2.08 20.75 -6.69
C VAL A 185 1.38 21.67 -5.68
N ASP A 186 0.52 21.10 -4.86
CA ASP A 186 -0.17 21.77 -3.75
C ASP A 186 0.58 21.54 -2.44
N ARG A 187 0.98 20.28 -2.16
CA ARG A 187 1.64 19.88 -0.91
C ARG A 187 2.61 18.72 -1.12
N LEU A 188 3.63 18.69 -0.28
CA LEU A 188 4.54 17.57 -0.07
C LEU A 188 4.28 17.00 1.34
N ILE A 189 4.26 15.69 1.47
CA ILE A 189 4.02 15.00 2.74
C ILE A 189 5.08 13.90 2.89
N GLN A 190 5.77 13.92 4.04
CA GLN A 190 6.67 12.87 4.49
C GLN A 190 6.09 12.22 5.75
N CYS A 191 6.03 10.90 5.78
CA CYS A 191 5.53 10.13 6.91
C CYS A 191 6.71 9.69 7.78
N CYS A 192 6.62 9.96 9.07
CA CYS A 192 7.64 9.58 10.03
C CYS A 192 6.93 9.15 11.32
N TYR A 193 7.08 7.88 11.69
CA TYR A 193 6.49 7.35 12.93
C TYR A 193 7.29 7.78 14.16
N ASP A 194 8.62 7.78 14.03
CA ASP A 194 9.54 8.19 15.08
C ASP A 194 10.60 9.12 14.50
N ILE A 195 10.61 10.36 14.99
CA ILE A 195 11.56 11.40 14.56
C ILE A 195 12.93 11.20 15.24
N SER A 196 13.00 10.38 16.29
CA SER A 196 14.25 10.08 16.99
C SER A 196 15.10 9.03 16.28
N SER A 197 14.52 8.26 15.35
CA SER A 197 15.30 7.36 14.50
C SER A 197 15.99 8.17 13.39
N GLU A 198 17.27 8.48 13.58
CA GLU A 198 18.16 8.92 12.51
C GLU A 198 18.35 7.76 11.52
N THR A 199 17.46 7.60 10.56
CA THR A 199 17.73 6.82 9.35
C THR A 199 16.73 7.20 8.27
N ALA A 200 17.20 8.05 7.34
CA ALA A 200 16.60 8.29 6.03
C ALA A 200 17.14 7.25 5.03
#